data_AF-A0A1D7WAU6-F1
#
_entry.id   AF-A0A1D7WAU6-F1
#
_cell.length_a   1.000
_cell.length_b   1.000
_cell.length_c   1.000
_cell.angle_alpha   90.00
_cell.angle_beta   90.00
_cell.angle_gamma   90.00
#
_symmetry.space_group_name_H-M   'P 1'
#
loop_
_entity.id
_entity.type
_entity.pdbx_description
1 polymer ?
#
loop_
_entity_poly.entity_id
_entity_poly.type
_entity_poly.pdbx_seq_one_letter_code
_entity_poly.pdbx_strand_id
1 'polypeptide(L)'
;MKYKIANKIESHLTQLDNFSQKLYFHSQSLQQEKDDQQITDIIETQRLLDESNSFLRVISCDLKGYKGVYFRHGDDVRFDGYRCSEIINKNDIFRFSQSFDRKQIYMNQRNEKDTQCLLGCEQDIKDILHILDETNLTNTKNILTHVTNFHKNVLNRMREYRGCLNFTQDTLIDFVYPNGVEKK
;
A
#
# COMPACT_ATOMS: atom_id res chain seq x y z
N MET A 1 -15.12 3.58 6.44
CA MET A 1 -14.99 2.95 5.11
C MET A 1 -13.61 2.30 4.93
N LYS A 2 -12.49 3.03 5.07
CA LYS A 2 -11.12 2.52 4.94
C LYS A 2 -10.83 1.23 5.71
N TYR A 3 -11.24 1.16 6.98
CA TYR A 3 -11.07 -0.05 7.80
C TYR A 3 -11.75 -1.30 7.19
N LYS A 4 -12.92 -1.14 6.58
CA LYS A 4 -13.62 -2.26 5.91
C LYS A 4 -12.86 -2.73 4.66
N ILE A 5 -12.28 -1.80 3.90
CA ILE A 5 -11.47 -2.12 2.71
C ILE A 5 -10.19 -2.83 3.13
N ALA A 6 -9.50 -2.31 4.14
CA ALA A 6 -8.29 -2.95 4.69
C ALA A 6 -8.55 -4.39 5.16
N ASN A 7 -9.67 -4.65 5.85
CA ASN A 7 -10.03 -6.01 6.26
C ASN A 7 -10.30 -6.94 5.07
N LYS A 8 -10.89 -6.43 3.97
CA LYS A 8 -11.05 -7.23 2.75
C LYS A 8 -9.71 -7.54 2.10
N ILE A 9 -8.79 -6.56 2.06
CA ILE A 9 -7.42 -6.78 1.61
C ILE A 9 -6.79 -7.93 2.42
N GLU A 10 -6.79 -7.85 3.76
CA GLU A 10 -6.22 -8.92 4.61
C GLU A 10 -6.86 -10.29 4.35
N SER A 11 -8.18 -10.35 4.13
CA SER A 11 -8.87 -11.59 3.79
C SER A 11 -8.42 -12.14 2.44
N HIS A 12 -8.25 -11.30 1.42
CA HIS A 12 -7.75 -11.73 0.12
C HIS A 12 -6.27 -12.12 0.15
N LEU A 13 -5.44 -11.43 0.93
CA LEU A 13 -4.03 -11.78 1.10
C LEU A 13 -3.88 -13.18 1.70
N THR A 14 -4.77 -13.56 2.63
CA THR A 14 -4.82 -14.94 3.15
C THR A 14 -5.15 -15.96 2.05
N GLN A 15 -5.98 -15.60 1.07
CA GLN A 15 -6.27 -16.48 -0.08
C GLN A 15 -5.05 -16.62 -1.00
N LEU A 16 -4.30 -15.54 -1.22
CA LEU A 16 -3.02 -15.60 -1.96
C LEU A 16 -1.97 -16.43 -1.23
N ASP A 17 -1.87 -16.32 0.11
CA ASP A 17 -0.98 -17.15 0.93
C ASP A 17 -1.36 -18.64 0.77
N ASN A 18 -2.66 -18.96 0.79
CA ASN A 18 -3.15 -20.33 0.56
C ASN A 18 -2.83 -20.83 -0.86
N PHE A 19 -2.93 -19.98 -1.87
CA PHE A 19 -2.52 -20.33 -3.23
C PHE A 19 -1.00 -20.60 -3.32
N SER A 20 -0.18 -19.78 -2.68
CA SER A 20 1.27 -19.99 -2.58
C SER A 20 1.61 -21.34 -1.93
N GLN A 21 0.87 -21.74 -0.89
CA GLN A 21 1.02 -23.07 -0.27
C GLN A 21 0.65 -24.21 -1.23
N LYS A 22 -0.41 -24.06 -2.04
CA LYS A 22 -0.77 -25.06 -3.06
C LYS A 22 0.34 -25.22 -4.10
N LEU A 23 0.93 -24.11 -4.56
CA LEU A 23 2.08 -24.14 -5.47
C LEU A 23 3.30 -24.82 -4.87
N TYR A 24 3.57 -24.59 -3.58
CA TYR A 24 4.64 -25.30 -2.87
C TYR A 24 4.44 -26.82 -2.90
N PHE A 25 3.25 -27.32 -2.60
CA PHE A 25 3.00 -28.77 -2.67
C PHE A 25 3.12 -29.30 -4.10
N HIS A 26 2.70 -28.52 -5.09
CA HIS A 26 2.85 -28.91 -6.49
C HIS A 26 4.33 -29.00 -6.92
N SER A 27 5.19 -28.09 -6.46
CA SER A 27 6.63 -28.17 -6.78
C SER A 27 7.30 -29.40 -6.16
N GLN A 28 6.86 -29.87 -4.99
CA GLN A 28 7.33 -31.12 -4.39
C GLN A 28 7.00 -32.35 -5.26
N SER A 29 5.83 -32.38 -5.91
CA SER A 29 5.51 -33.44 -6.89
C SER A 29 6.38 -33.35 -8.14
N LEU A 30 6.61 -32.15 -8.67
CA LEU A 30 7.45 -31.96 -9.87
C LEU A 30 8.93 -32.31 -9.62
N GLN A 31 9.44 -32.15 -8.39
CA GLN A 31 10.80 -32.59 -8.03
C GLN A 31 10.99 -34.09 -8.19
N GLN A 32 9.93 -34.90 -7.99
CA GLN A 32 9.98 -36.34 -8.20
C GLN A 32 10.01 -36.68 -9.71
N GLU A 33 9.40 -35.83 -10.54
CA GLU A 33 9.35 -35.94 -11.99
C GLU A 33 10.55 -35.32 -12.71
N LYS A 34 11.40 -34.56 -11.99
CA LYS A 34 12.60 -33.85 -12.48
C LYS A 34 12.32 -32.79 -13.56
N ASP A 35 11.24 -32.03 -13.41
CA ASP A 35 10.95 -30.86 -14.28
C ASP A 35 11.50 -29.56 -13.67
N ASP A 36 12.80 -29.31 -13.92
CA ASP A 36 13.53 -28.18 -13.33
C ASP A 36 12.99 -26.80 -13.75
N GLN A 37 12.41 -26.68 -14.96
CA GLN A 37 11.88 -25.40 -15.44
C GLN A 37 10.58 -25.03 -14.75
N GLN A 38 9.64 -25.98 -14.62
CA GLN A 38 8.39 -25.70 -13.91
C GLN A 38 8.63 -25.38 -12.43
N ILE A 39 9.60 -26.03 -11.79
CA ILE A 39 10.00 -25.73 -10.41
C ILE A 39 10.53 -24.30 -10.30
N THR A 40 11.38 -23.86 -11.25
CA THR A 40 11.92 -22.50 -11.28
C THR A 40 10.80 -21.46 -11.43
N ASP A 41 9.83 -21.70 -12.32
CA ASP A 41 8.69 -20.82 -12.52
C ASP A 41 7.82 -20.71 -11.26
N ILE A 42 7.65 -21.81 -10.52
CA ILE A 42 6.93 -21.82 -9.23
C ILE A 42 7.68 -21.00 -8.18
N ILE A 43 8.99 -21.18 -8.03
CA ILE A 43 9.79 -20.45 -7.03
C ILE A 43 9.69 -18.94 -7.27
N GLU A 44 9.83 -18.49 -8.52
CA GLU A 44 9.71 -17.08 -8.86
C GLU A 44 8.28 -16.55 -8.64
N THR A 45 7.27 -17.35 -8.98
CA THR A 45 5.87 -17.02 -8.69
C THR A 45 5.64 -16.80 -7.20
N GLN A 46 6.12 -17.70 -6.34
CA GLN A 46 5.98 -17.57 -4.89
C GLN A 46 6.71 -16.34 -4.36
N ARG A 47 7.95 -16.10 -4.81
CA ARG A 47 8.74 -14.92 -4.44
C ARG A 47 7.97 -13.62 -4.74
N LEU A 48 7.38 -13.52 -5.93
CA LEU A 48 6.61 -12.35 -6.35
C LEU A 48 5.31 -12.18 -5.57
N LEU A 49 4.62 -13.26 -5.23
CA LEU A 49 3.42 -13.22 -4.38
C LEU A 49 3.76 -12.76 -2.96
N ASP A 50 4.81 -13.29 -2.35
CA ASP A 50 5.24 -12.94 -0.99
C ASP A 50 5.65 -11.46 -0.88
N GLU A 51 6.40 -10.98 -1.87
CA GLU A 51 6.80 -9.57 -1.96
C GLU A 51 5.58 -8.66 -2.15
N SER A 52 4.67 -9.03 -3.05
CA SER A 52 3.43 -8.27 -3.31
C SER A 52 2.54 -8.23 -2.06
N ASN A 53 2.37 -9.37 -1.37
CA ASN A 53 1.60 -9.46 -0.13
C ASN A 53 2.22 -8.57 0.96
N SER A 54 3.54 -8.57 1.07
CA SER A 54 4.25 -7.71 2.03
C SER A 54 3.98 -6.23 1.77
N PHE A 55 4.06 -5.78 0.51
CA PHE A 55 3.75 -4.40 0.14
C PHE A 55 2.29 -4.05 0.43
N LEU A 56 1.35 -4.91 0.06
CA LEU A 56 -0.08 -4.67 0.28
C LEU A 56 -0.44 -4.60 1.77
N ARG A 57 0.20 -5.41 2.64
CA ARG A 57 0.05 -5.34 4.10
C ARG A 57 0.54 -4.01 4.66
N VAL A 58 1.67 -3.49 4.16
CA VAL A 58 2.17 -2.17 4.58
C VAL A 58 1.18 -1.07 4.20
N ILE A 59 0.73 -1.06 2.94
CA ILE A 59 -0.24 -0.06 2.46
C ILE A 59 -1.55 -0.16 3.26
N SER A 60 -2.09 -1.37 3.44
CA SER A 60 -3.34 -1.60 4.18
C SER A 60 -3.24 -1.11 5.62
N CYS A 61 -2.13 -1.40 6.29
CA CYS A 61 -1.92 -1.08 7.69
C CYS A 61 -1.81 0.44 7.92
N ASP A 62 -1.06 1.14 7.07
CA ASP A 62 -0.77 2.56 7.25
C ASP A 62 -1.94 3.47 6.83
N LEU A 63 -2.68 3.07 5.79
CA LEU A 63 -3.75 3.89 5.23
C LEU A 63 -5.10 3.67 5.91
N LYS A 64 -5.30 2.58 6.68
CA LYS A 64 -6.58 2.31 7.38
C LYS A 64 -6.88 3.30 8.51
N GLY A 65 -5.84 3.95 9.06
CA GLY A 65 -5.94 4.84 10.21
C GLY A 65 -6.74 6.13 9.97
N TYR A 66 -7.19 6.74 11.06
CA TYR A 66 -7.76 8.09 11.03
C TYR A 66 -6.70 9.14 10.67
N LYS A 67 -7.15 10.27 10.12
CA LYS A 67 -6.30 11.37 9.66
C LYS A 67 -6.67 12.65 10.41
N GLY A 68 -5.77 13.61 10.44
CA GLY A 68 -5.90 14.84 11.21
C GLY A 68 -5.45 14.72 12.67
N VAL A 69 -4.60 13.74 12.98
CA VAL A 69 -4.09 13.52 14.33
C VAL A 69 -2.94 14.47 14.61
N TYR A 70 -3.12 15.34 15.61
CA TYR A 70 -2.07 16.20 16.14
C TYR A 70 -1.52 15.57 17.43
N PHE A 71 -0.20 15.53 17.55
CA PHE A 71 0.51 15.01 18.72
C PHE A 71 1.55 16.03 19.18
N ARG A 72 1.65 16.23 20.50
CA ARG A 72 2.68 17.05 21.14
C ARG A 72 3.17 16.38 22.42
N HIS A 73 4.46 16.11 22.49
CA HIS A 73 5.13 15.62 23.70
C HIS A 73 6.50 16.30 23.84
N GLY A 74 6.59 17.27 24.77
CA GLY A 74 7.77 18.14 24.87
C GLY A 74 7.98 18.92 23.57
N ASP A 75 9.17 18.77 22.98
CA ASP A 75 9.53 19.35 21.68
C ASP A 75 9.16 18.47 20.47
N ASP A 76 8.70 17.24 20.69
CA ASP A 76 8.20 16.38 19.61
C ASP A 76 6.77 16.77 19.24
N VAL A 77 6.62 17.44 18.09
CA VAL A 77 5.34 17.86 17.54
C VAL A 77 5.14 17.19 16.19
N ARG A 78 4.00 16.51 16.04
CA ARG A 78 3.67 15.75 14.82
C ARG A 78 2.25 15.99 14.37
N PHE A 79 2.03 15.89 13.06
CA PHE A 79 0.71 15.83 12.46
C PHE A 79 0.66 14.67 11.47
N ASP A 80 -0.24 13.71 11.67
CA ASP A 80 -0.33 12.45 10.90
C ASP A 80 1.04 11.79 10.64
N GLY A 81 1.93 11.81 11.63
CA GLY A 81 3.27 11.22 11.58
C GLY A 81 4.37 12.13 11.00
N TYR A 82 4.02 13.22 10.33
CA TYR A 82 5.00 14.22 9.85
C TYR A 82 5.60 14.98 11.04
N ARG A 83 6.94 15.07 11.09
CA ARG A 83 7.70 15.78 12.12
C ARG A 83 8.15 17.15 11.61
N CYS A 84 8.44 18.07 12.53
CA CYS A 84 9.06 19.35 12.20
C CYS A 84 10.31 19.16 11.32
N SER A 85 10.49 20.09 10.39
CA SER A 85 11.64 20.18 9.49
C SER A 85 12.21 21.59 9.50
N GLU A 86 13.29 21.83 8.75
CA GLU A 86 13.83 23.18 8.53
C GLU A 86 12.81 24.13 7.90
N ILE A 87 11.83 23.58 7.18
CA ILE A 87 10.80 24.35 6.45
C ILE A 87 9.55 24.55 7.33
N ILE A 88 9.15 23.51 8.06
CA ILE A 88 7.91 23.50 8.85
C ILE A 88 8.25 23.33 10.32
N ASN A 89 8.06 24.39 11.11
CA ASN A 89 8.37 24.37 12.53
C ASN A 89 7.15 23.98 13.39
N LYS A 90 7.37 23.81 14.70
CA LYS A 90 6.31 23.38 15.65
C LYS A 90 5.12 24.33 15.72
N ASN A 91 5.35 25.64 15.54
CA ASN A 91 4.28 26.64 15.56
C ASN A 91 3.43 26.54 14.31
N ASP A 92 4.01 26.20 13.16
CA ASP A 92 3.24 26.01 11.91
C ASP A 92 2.33 24.79 12.01
N ILE A 93 2.85 23.66 12.49
CA ILE A 93 2.05 22.45 12.73
C ILE A 93 0.93 22.76 13.73
N PHE A 94 1.23 23.47 14.81
CA PHE A 94 0.23 23.88 15.79
C PHE A 94 -0.85 24.77 15.16
N ARG A 95 -0.47 25.83 14.43
CA ARG A 95 -1.41 26.74 13.76
C ARG A 95 -2.31 26.01 12.77
N PHE A 96 -1.74 25.09 11.99
CA PHE A 96 -2.53 24.24 11.09
C PHE A 96 -3.54 23.38 11.87
N SER A 97 -3.10 22.74 12.96
CA SER A 97 -3.97 21.88 13.77
C SER A 97 -5.14 22.61 14.42
N GLN A 98 -5.00 23.92 14.67
CA GLN A 98 -6.03 24.79 15.23
C GLN A 98 -6.96 25.38 14.16
N SER A 99 -6.58 25.34 12.89
CA SER A 99 -7.42 25.85 11.80
C SER A 99 -8.48 24.81 11.41
N PHE A 100 -9.66 24.91 12.02
CA PHE A 100 -10.75 23.93 11.84
C PHE A 100 -11.07 23.68 10.35
N ASP A 101 -11.33 24.74 9.58
CA ASP A 101 -11.70 24.60 8.16
C ASP A 101 -10.59 23.96 7.33
N ARG A 102 -9.34 24.40 7.52
CA ARG A 102 -8.18 23.85 6.79
C ARG A 102 -7.94 22.39 7.15
N LYS A 103 -8.04 22.07 8.44
CA LYS A 103 -7.90 20.70 8.93
C LYS A 103 -9.00 19.80 8.38
N GLN A 104 -10.25 20.27 8.32
CA GLN A 104 -11.37 19.50 7.77
C GLN A 104 -11.20 19.25 6.27
N ILE A 105 -10.78 20.26 5.50
CA ILE A 105 -10.46 20.11 4.07
C ILE A 105 -9.36 19.06 3.88
N TYR A 106 -8.26 19.18 4.63
CA TYR A 106 -7.16 18.22 4.61
C TYR A 106 -7.65 16.80 4.94
N MET A 107 -8.42 16.63 6.02
CA MET A 107 -8.92 15.32 6.42
C MET A 107 -9.78 14.69 5.33
N ASN A 108 -10.64 15.46 4.67
CA ASN A 108 -11.48 14.97 3.58
C ASN A 108 -10.63 14.52 2.39
N GLN A 109 -9.73 15.38 1.91
CA GLN A 109 -8.85 15.09 0.77
C GLN A 109 -7.90 13.92 1.05
N ARG A 110 -7.32 13.88 2.26
CA ARG A 110 -6.44 12.80 2.66
C ARG A 110 -7.18 11.47 2.75
N ASN A 111 -8.38 11.47 3.33
CA ASN A 111 -9.20 10.25 3.41
C ASN A 111 -9.64 9.77 2.03
N GLU A 112 -9.97 10.67 1.12
CA GLU A 112 -10.29 10.33 -0.27
C GLU A 112 -9.09 9.68 -0.96
N LYS A 113 -7.91 10.31 -0.88
CA LYS A 113 -6.67 9.79 -1.47
C LYS A 113 -6.28 8.42 -0.92
N ASP A 114 -6.31 8.26 0.41
CA ASP A 114 -6.05 6.97 1.06
C ASP A 114 -7.07 5.90 0.59
N THR A 115 -8.36 6.27 0.50
CA THR A 115 -9.42 5.36 0.08
C THR A 115 -9.20 4.90 -1.35
N GLN A 116 -8.88 5.81 -2.28
CA GLN A 116 -8.61 5.48 -3.67
C GLN A 116 -7.43 4.53 -3.80
N CYS A 117 -6.34 4.76 -3.07
CA CYS A 117 -5.18 3.85 -3.05
C CYS A 117 -5.57 2.46 -2.52
N LEU A 118 -6.34 2.39 -1.42
CA LEU A 118 -6.82 1.12 -0.86
C LEU A 118 -7.78 0.39 -1.81
N LEU A 119 -8.69 1.08 -2.49
CA LEU A 119 -9.59 0.48 -3.47
C LEU A 119 -8.82 -0.07 -4.67
N GLY A 120 -7.79 0.64 -5.12
CA GLY A 120 -6.87 0.16 -6.15
C GLY A 120 -6.18 -1.13 -5.74
N CYS A 121 -5.67 -1.19 -4.50
CA CYS A 121 -5.10 -2.42 -3.94
C CYS A 121 -6.12 -3.57 -3.88
N GLU A 122 -7.34 -3.31 -3.39
CA GLU A 122 -8.40 -4.32 -3.32
C GLU A 122 -8.73 -4.88 -4.72
N GLN A 123 -8.79 -4.02 -5.74
CA GLN A 123 -9.09 -4.43 -7.10
C GLN A 123 -7.97 -5.28 -7.69
N ASP A 124 -6.71 -4.84 -7.59
CA ASP A 124 -5.57 -5.58 -8.15
C ASP A 124 -5.50 -7.00 -7.55
N ILE A 125 -5.82 -7.16 -6.26
CA ILE A 125 -5.86 -8.47 -5.61
C ILE A 125 -7.03 -9.32 -6.11
N LYS A 126 -8.22 -8.74 -6.27
CA LYS A 126 -9.38 -9.48 -6.80
C LYS A 126 -9.13 -9.99 -8.20
N ASP A 127 -8.53 -9.15 -9.05
CA ASP A 127 -8.24 -9.50 -10.44
C ASP A 127 -7.28 -10.68 -10.50
N ILE A 128 -6.21 -10.68 -9.70
CA ILE A 128 -5.28 -11.82 -9.68
C ILE A 128 -5.92 -13.07 -9.07
N LEU A 129 -6.70 -12.96 -7.99
CA LEU A 129 -7.36 -14.12 -7.40
C LEU A 129 -8.32 -14.79 -8.39
N HIS A 130 -9.11 -14.00 -9.12
CA HIS A 130 -10.00 -14.51 -10.15
C HIS A 130 -9.24 -15.30 -11.22
N ILE A 131 -8.11 -14.77 -11.70
CA ILE A 131 -7.26 -15.46 -12.69
C ILE A 131 -6.68 -16.75 -12.11
N LEU A 132 -6.19 -16.72 -10.86
CA LEU A 132 -5.55 -17.87 -10.21
C LEU A 132 -6.55 -18.99 -9.91
N ASP A 133 -7.81 -18.67 -9.60
CA ASP A 133 -8.88 -19.65 -9.40
C ASP A 133 -9.26 -20.39 -10.70
N GLU A 134 -9.10 -19.72 -11.85
CA GLU A 134 -9.39 -20.29 -13.18
C GLU A 134 -8.19 -21.01 -13.82
N THR A 135 -6.97 -20.80 -13.30
CA THR A 135 -5.75 -21.33 -13.91
C THR A 135 -5.42 -22.73 -13.42
N ASN A 136 -5.12 -23.64 -14.35
CA ASN A 136 -4.58 -24.96 -14.02
C ASN A 136 -3.15 -24.84 -13.47
N LEU A 137 -2.89 -25.46 -12.30
CA LEU A 137 -1.58 -25.47 -11.63
C LEU A 137 -0.45 -26.05 -12.48
N THR A 138 -0.76 -26.88 -13.49
CA THR A 138 0.25 -27.44 -14.41
C THR A 138 0.78 -26.43 -15.42
N ASN A 139 0.12 -25.28 -15.62
CA ASN A 139 0.58 -24.23 -16.53
C ASN A 139 1.33 -23.12 -15.76
N THR A 140 2.44 -23.51 -15.14
CA THR A 140 3.26 -22.65 -14.25
C THR A 140 3.74 -21.38 -14.95
N LYS A 141 4.11 -21.46 -16.24
CA LYS A 141 4.52 -20.30 -17.04
C LYS A 141 3.41 -19.26 -17.21
N ASN A 142 2.17 -19.68 -17.39
CA ASN A 142 1.04 -18.76 -17.48
C ASN A 142 0.77 -18.09 -16.12
N ILE A 143 0.80 -18.88 -15.04
CA ILE A 143 0.67 -18.37 -13.67
C ILE A 143 1.73 -17.30 -13.41
N LEU A 144 3.00 -17.60 -13.71
CA LEU A 144 4.11 -16.67 -13.52
C LEU A 144 3.90 -15.37 -14.31
N THR A 145 3.37 -15.44 -15.52
CA THR A 145 3.08 -14.26 -16.34
C THR A 145 2.03 -13.36 -15.68
N HIS A 146 0.94 -13.94 -15.18
CA HIS A 146 -0.10 -13.19 -14.49
C HIS A 146 0.37 -12.61 -13.16
N VAL A 147 1.11 -13.38 -12.36
CA VAL A 147 1.68 -12.93 -11.09
C VAL A 147 2.73 -11.83 -11.31
N THR A 148 3.52 -11.89 -12.37
CA THR A 148 4.45 -10.81 -12.75
C THR A 148 3.71 -9.51 -13.05
N ASN A 149 2.58 -9.57 -13.75
CA ASN A 149 1.78 -8.38 -14.04
C ASN A 149 1.10 -7.83 -12.78
N PHE A 150 0.56 -8.70 -11.93
CA PHE A 150 0.05 -8.32 -10.62
C PHE A 150 1.12 -7.62 -9.79
N HIS A 151 2.32 -8.17 -9.69
CA HIS A 151 3.42 -7.56 -8.95
C HIS A 151 3.79 -6.16 -9.48
N LYS A 152 3.81 -5.97 -10.82
CA LYS A 152 4.00 -4.63 -11.42
C LYS A 152 2.91 -3.64 -11.01
N ASN A 153 1.66 -4.08 -10.92
CA ASN A 153 0.56 -3.24 -10.44
C ASN A 153 0.77 -2.86 -8.96
N VAL A 154 1.17 -3.81 -8.12
CA VAL A 154 1.48 -3.54 -6.70
C VAL A 154 2.66 -2.57 -6.54
N LEU A 155 3.70 -2.66 -7.39
CA LEU A 155 4.78 -1.67 -7.42
C LEU A 155 4.27 -0.26 -7.76
N ASN A 156 3.27 -0.13 -8.63
CA ASN A 156 2.61 1.15 -8.88
C ASN A 156 1.81 1.61 -7.65
N ARG A 157 1.11 0.71 -6.94
CA ARG A 157 0.43 1.04 -5.68
C ARG A 157 1.39 1.56 -4.61
N MET A 158 2.61 1.03 -4.53
CA MET A 158 3.63 1.57 -3.63
C MET A 158 4.00 3.03 -3.95
N ARG A 159 3.95 3.44 -5.22
CA ARG A 159 4.16 4.86 -5.61
C ARG A 159 2.98 5.73 -5.19
N GLU A 160 1.76 5.26 -5.41
CA GLU A 160 0.54 5.94 -4.95
C GLU A 160 0.52 6.10 -3.42
N TYR A 161 0.89 5.04 -2.70
CA TYR A 161 1.04 5.04 -1.24
C TYR A 161 2.06 6.09 -0.77
N ARG A 162 3.23 6.21 -1.41
CA ARG A 162 4.18 7.30 -1.11
C ARG A 162 3.56 8.68 -1.34
N GLY A 163 2.79 8.83 -2.42
CA GLY A 163 2.02 10.05 -2.68
C GLY A 163 0.95 10.33 -1.62
N CYS A 164 0.40 9.30 -0.99
CA CYS A 164 -0.42 9.46 0.20
C CYS A 164 0.45 10.01 1.33
N LEU A 165 1.54 9.34 1.72
CA LEU A 165 2.39 9.76 2.85
C LEU A 165 2.86 11.22 2.75
N ASN A 166 3.30 11.67 1.57
CA ASN A 166 3.78 13.03 1.35
C ASN A 166 2.69 14.10 1.46
N PHE A 167 1.41 13.74 1.31
CA PHE A 167 0.30 14.69 1.29
C PHE A 167 0.24 15.58 2.54
N THR A 168 0.63 15.03 3.70
CA THR A 168 0.69 15.79 4.95
C THR A 168 1.74 16.89 4.90
N GLN A 169 2.93 16.56 4.40
CA GLN A 169 4.01 17.53 4.23
C GLN A 169 3.61 18.61 3.22
N ASP A 170 3.11 18.20 2.05
CA ASP A 170 2.72 19.13 0.98
C ASP A 170 1.66 20.13 1.45
N THR A 171 0.64 19.63 2.16
CA THR A 171 -0.42 20.48 2.72
C THR A 171 0.12 21.48 3.77
N LEU A 172 1.05 21.04 4.62
CA LEU A 172 1.66 21.92 5.61
C LEU A 172 2.54 22.99 4.95
N ILE A 173 3.27 22.64 3.89
CA ILE A 173 4.04 23.61 3.09
C ILE A 173 3.12 24.64 2.45
N ASP A 174 2.05 24.21 1.78
CA ASP A 174 1.08 25.10 1.14
C ASP A 174 0.38 26.03 2.16
N PHE A 175 0.15 25.54 3.37
CA PHE A 175 -0.42 26.34 4.45
C PHE A 175 0.52 27.46 4.92
N VAL A 176 1.82 27.19 5.01
CA VAL A 176 2.83 28.18 5.44
C VAL A 176 3.18 29.14 4.30
N TYR A 177 3.25 28.64 3.06
CA TYR A 177 3.67 29.37 1.87
C TYR A 177 2.61 29.32 0.76
N PRO A 178 1.41 29.92 0.96
CA PRO A 178 0.40 29.95 -0.07
C PRO A 178 0.94 30.73 -1.28
N ASN A 179 1.04 30.07 -2.44
CA ASN A 179 1.56 30.59 -3.73
C ASN A 179 3.08 30.49 -3.98
N GLY A 180 3.83 29.68 -3.22
CA GLY A 180 5.22 29.33 -3.58
C GLY A 180 6.23 30.50 -3.58
N VAL A 181 5.93 31.61 -2.90
CA VAL A 181 6.88 32.72 -2.77
C VAL A 181 7.99 32.32 -1.80
N GLU A 182 9.20 32.26 -2.34
CA GLU A 182 10.37 31.62 -1.78
C GLU A 182 10.83 32.13 -0.40
N LYS A 183 11.37 31.16 0.32
CA LYS A 183 12.39 31.26 1.36
C LYS A 183 13.38 32.41 1.09
N LYS A 184 13.52 33.32 2.05
CA LYS A 184 14.71 34.17 2.19
C LYS A 184 15.78 33.43 2.97
#